data_AF-A0A940UY03-F1
#
_entry.id   AF-A0A940UY03-F1
#
_cell.length_a   1.000
_cell.length_b   1.000
_cell.length_c   1.000
_cell.angle_alpha   90.00
_cell.angle_beta   90.00
_cell.angle_gamma   90.00
#
_symmetry.space_group_name_H-M   'P 1'
#
loop_
_entity.id
_entity.type
_entity.pdbx_description
1 polymer ?
#
loop_
_entity_poly.entity_id
_entity_poly.type
_entity_poly.pdbx_seq_one_letter_code
_entity_poly.pdbx_strand_id
1 'polypeptide(L)'
;MGKIGIYLLANYPSREAFLEAVRICDRENIDFLEIGFPFSDPVADGDALEKACYDTLKRYDLDDAVHSLHDVQRIFHGKIYIMTYANIVYGPGVENFAKRLGAISGIILADVPLREARFFEKTFKKYGIAVIRFLTPQSRDEDIDNALKGTRDFIYFVSKRGTTGGEFSLDEETRA
;
A
#
# COMPACT_ATOMS: atom_id res chain seq x y z
N MET A 1 -18.70 13.24 -4.96
CA MET A 1 -18.72 11.82 -5.36
C MET A 1 -17.51 11.15 -4.71
N GLY A 2 -17.65 9.96 -4.14
CA GLY A 2 -16.51 9.25 -3.51
C GLY A 2 -15.53 8.75 -4.56
N LYS A 3 -14.27 8.50 -4.15
CA LYS A 3 -13.27 7.81 -4.98
C LYS A 3 -13.23 6.33 -4.63
N ILE A 4 -13.02 5.47 -5.63
CA ILE A 4 -12.93 4.02 -5.47
C ILE A 4 -11.48 3.59 -5.71
N GLY A 5 -10.93 2.88 -4.73
CA GLY A 5 -9.61 2.26 -4.81
C GLY A 5 -9.70 0.75 -4.86
N ILE A 6 -8.80 0.10 -5.60
CA ILE A 6 -8.68 -1.36 -5.63
C ILE A 6 -7.27 -1.75 -5.19
N TYR A 7 -7.19 -2.67 -4.24
CA TYR A 7 -5.94 -3.33 -3.85
C TYR A 7 -5.67 -4.55 -4.73
N LEU A 8 -4.45 -4.65 -5.25
CA LEU A 8 -3.97 -5.81 -6.01
C LEU A 8 -2.58 -6.21 -5.52
N LEU A 9 -2.40 -7.49 -5.18
CA LEU A 9 -1.07 -8.03 -4.89
C LEU A 9 -0.29 -8.23 -6.20
N ALA A 10 0.89 -7.64 -6.30
CA ALA A 10 1.74 -7.75 -7.49
C ALA A 10 2.03 -9.21 -7.83
N ASN A 11 1.84 -9.57 -9.10
CA ASN A 11 2.11 -10.90 -9.66
C ASN A 11 1.28 -12.07 -9.10
N TYR A 12 0.20 -11.81 -8.36
CA TYR A 12 -0.71 -12.84 -7.88
C TYR A 12 -2.00 -12.92 -8.75
N PRO A 13 -2.51 -14.14 -9.06
CA PRO A 13 -1.89 -15.45 -8.89
C PRO A 13 -0.79 -15.75 -9.91
N SER A 14 -0.66 -14.91 -10.95
CA SER A 14 0.47 -14.83 -11.86
C SER A 14 0.62 -13.38 -12.35
N ARG A 15 1.77 -13.04 -12.96
CA ARG A 15 1.98 -11.72 -13.56
C ARG A 15 0.93 -11.40 -14.63
N GLU A 16 0.53 -12.37 -15.45
CA GLU A 16 -0.45 -12.18 -16.52
C GLU A 16 -1.83 -11.84 -15.95
N ALA A 17 -2.27 -12.58 -14.93
CA ALA A 17 -3.54 -12.35 -14.25
C ALA A 17 -3.56 -10.99 -13.54
N PHE A 18 -2.46 -10.63 -12.87
CA PHE A 18 -2.30 -9.32 -12.23
C PHE A 18 -2.41 -8.17 -13.23
N LEU A 19 -1.69 -8.23 -14.35
CA LEU A 19 -1.74 -7.17 -15.37
C LEU A 19 -3.10 -7.11 -16.09
N GLU A 20 -3.80 -8.23 -16.24
CA GLU A 20 -5.17 -8.22 -16.76
C GLU A 20 -6.15 -7.55 -15.80
N ALA A 21 -6.04 -7.82 -14.49
CA ALA A 21 -6.83 -7.11 -13.48
C ALA A 21 -6.59 -5.59 -13.52
N VAL A 22 -5.35 -5.16 -13.74
CA VAL A 22 -5.00 -3.74 -13.90
C VAL A 22 -5.66 -3.14 -15.14
N ARG A 23 -5.65 -3.84 -16.29
CA ARG A 23 -6.36 -3.38 -17.52
C ARG A 23 -7.86 -3.26 -17.31
N ILE A 24 -8.45 -4.17 -16.55
CA ILE A 24 -9.87 -4.10 -16.19
C ILE A 24 -10.11 -2.86 -15.33
N CYS A 25 -9.27 -2.61 -14.30
CA CYS A 25 -9.41 -1.43 -13.45
C CYS A 25 -9.31 -0.11 -14.24
N ASP A 26 -8.40 -0.02 -15.21
CA ASP A 26 -8.29 1.15 -16.09
C ASP A 26 -9.56 1.33 -16.94
N ARG A 27 -10.05 0.25 -17.56
CA ARG A 27 -11.27 0.26 -18.40
C ARG A 27 -12.52 0.66 -17.62
N GLU A 28 -12.62 0.22 -16.38
CA GLU A 28 -13.73 0.54 -15.48
C GLU A 28 -13.56 1.90 -14.78
N ASN A 29 -12.51 2.66 -15.11
CA ASN A 29 -12.22 3.99 -14.58
C ASN A 29 -12.11 4.02 -13.04
N ILE A 30 -11.45 3.03 -12.46
CA ILE A 30 -11.09 3.04 -11.03
C ILE A 30 -10.21 4.26 -10.73
N ASP A 31 -10.48 4.99 -9.66
CA ASP A 31 -9.78 6.25 -9.36
C ASP A 31 -8.31 6.02 -9.00
N PHE A 32 -8.03 4.94 -8.27
CA PHE A 32 -6.68 4.61 -7.85
C PHE A 32 -6.46 3.12 -7.59
N LEU A 33 -5.20 2.70 -7.74
CA LEU A 33 -4.74 1.36 -7.38
C LEU A 33 -3.82 1.42 -6.18
N GLU A 34 -3.96 0.43 -5.31
CA GLU A 34 -3.00 0.09 -4.26
C GLU A 34 -2.32 -1.21 -4.65
N ILE A 35 -1.05 -1.14 -5.05
CA ILE A 35 -0.28 -2.31 -5.45
C ILE A 35 0.50 -2.82 -4.24
N GLY A 36 0.11 -4.00 -3.76
CA GLY A 36 0.82 -4.74 -2.73
C GLY A 36 2.11 -5.33 -3.25
N PHE A 37 3.22 -5.14 -2.55
CA PHE A 37 4.45 -5.90 -2.82
C PHE A 37 4.51 -7.14 -1.91
N PRO A 38 4.72 -8.35 -2.46
CA PRO A 38 4.69 -9.58 -1.67
C PRO A 38 5.81 -9.57 -0.63
N PHE A 39 5.48 -9.97 0.60
CA PHE A 39 6.41 -9.97 1.74
C PHE A 39 6.37 -11.31 2.49
N SER A 40 7.53 -11.75 3.00
CA SER A 40 7.66 -13.05 3.68
C SER A 40 6.98 -13.06 5.05
N ASP A 41 6.94 -11.92 5.72
CA ASP A 41 6.43 -11.79 7.09
C ASP A 41 5.34 -10.69 7.18
N PRO A 42 4.20 -10.85 6.48
CA PRO A 42 3.20 -9.79 6.36
C PRO A 42 2.33 -9.69 7.63
N VAL A 43 2.91 -9.20 8.73
CA VAL A 43 2.30 -9.18 10.07
C VAL A 43 0.99 -8.39 10.19
N ALA A 44 0.68 -7.54 9.21
CA ALA A 44 -0.54 -6.71 9.18
C ALA A 44 -1.66 -7.33 8.32
N ASP A 45 -1.34 -8.35 7.54
CA ASP A 45 -2.25 -8.97 6.58
C ASP A 45 -2.98 -10.15 7.23
N GLY A 46 -4.18 -10.47 6.73
CA GLY A 46 -4.94 -11.65 7.13
C GLY A 46 -4.56 -12.88 6.30
N ASP A 47 -5.00 -14.05 6.76
CA ASP A 47 -4.61 -15.37 6.25
C ASP A 47 -4.69 -15.51 4.72
N ALA A 48 -5.70 -14.90 4.09
CA ALA A 48 -5.87 -14.95 2.64
C ALA A 48 -4.73 -14.23 1.89
N LEU A 49 -4.33 -13.06 2.38
CA LEU A 49 -3.28 -12.26 1.78
C LEU A 49 -1.89 -12.79 2.16
N GLU A 50 -1.70 -13.30 3.38
CA GLU A 50 -0.48 -14.03 3.77
C GLU A 50 -0.22 -15.21 2.82
N LYS A 51 -1.25 -16.04 2.57
CA LYS A 51 -1.14 -17.17 1.63
C LYS A 51 -0.81 -16.70 0.21
N ALA A 52 -1.44 -15.63 -0.26
CA ALA A 52 -1.19 -15.07 -1.58
C ALA A 52 0.26 -14.55 -1.71
N CYS A 53 0.78 -13.87 -0.68
CA CYS A 53 2.18 -13.45 -0.58
C CYS A 53 3.12 -14.67 -0.64
N TYR A 54 2.87 -15.69 0.18
CA TYR A 54 3.67 -16.92 0.20
C TYR A 54 3.71 -17.63 -1.17
N ASP A 55 2.56 -17.78 -1.83
CA ASP A 55 2.49 -18.41 -3.16
C ASP A 55 3.14 -17.56 -4.27
N THR A 56 3.13 -16.24 -4.12
CA THR A 56 3.82 -15.32 -5.03
C THR A 56 5.32 -15.40 -4.87
N LEU A 57 5.83 -15.40 -3.63
CA LEU A 57 7.26 -15.43 -3.31
C LEU A 57 7.99 -16.72 -3.72
N LYS A 58 7.24 -17.79 -3.99
CA LYS A 58 7.81 -19.01 -4.59
C LYS A 58 8.30 -18.80 -6.03
N ARG A 59 7.84 -17.73 -6.70
CA ARG A 59 8.03 -17.52 -8.15
C ARG A 59 8.52 -16.13 -8.52
N TYR A 60 8.28 -15.14 -7.66
CA TYR A 60 8.58 -13.75 -7.95
C TYR A 60 9.26 -13.09 -6.75
N ASP A 61 10.24 -12.24 -7.04
CA ASP A 61 10.91 -11.43 -6.03
C ASP A 61 10.49 -9.94 -6.11
N LEU A 62 11.20 -9.09 -5.36
CA LEU A 62 10.97 -7.65 -5.35
C LEU A 62 11.29 -6.99 -6.70
N ASP A 63 12.30 -7.48 -7.42
CA ASP A 63 12.66 -6.93 -8.73
C ASP A 63 11.55 -7.25 -9.74
N ASP A 64 10.97 -8.44 -9.70
CA ASP A 64 9.80 -8.80 -10.51
C ASP A 64 8.57 -7.93 -10.20
N ALA A 65 8.33 -7.60 -8.93
CA ALA A 65 7.24 -6.72 -8.52
C ALA A 65 7.46 -5.28 -9.03
N VAL A 66 8.69 -4.76 -8.95
CA VAL A 66 9.06 -3.44 -9.47
C VAL A 66 8.96 -3.40 -11.01
N HIS A 67 9.40 -4.44 -11.71
CA HIS A 67 9.23 -4.52 -13.16
C HIS A 67 7.74 -4.47 -13.53
N SER A 68 6.91 -5.21 -12.81
CA SER A 68 5.47 -5.23 -13.06
C SER A 68 4.80 -3.91 -12.72
N LEU A 69 5.27 -3.18 -11.70
CA LEU A 69 4.85 -1.81 -11.42
C LEU A 69 5.10 -0.87 -12.63
N HIS A 70 6.25 -1.00 -13.30
CA HIS A 70 6.52 -0.19 -14.50
C HIS A 70 5.62 -0.54 -15.68
N ASP A 71 5.10 -1.76 -15.75
CA ASP A 71 4.07 -2.11 -16.73
C ASP A 71 2.71 -1.54 -16.33
N VAL A 72 2.36 -1.58 -15.04
CA VAL A 72 1.14 -0.95 -14.49
C VAL A 72 1.11 0.54 -14.82
N GLN A 73 2.22 1.25 -14.65
CA GLN A 73 2.36 2.69 -14.97
C GLN A 73 2.10 3.02 -16.45
N ARG A 74 2.19 2.05 -17.36
CA ARG A 74 1.88 2.23 -18.80
C ARG A 74 0.44 1.87 -19.14
N ILE A 75 -0.23 1.12 -18.26
CA ILE A 75 -1.57 0.58 -18.48
C ILE A 75 -2.61 1.45 -17.77
N PHE A 76 -2.36 1.82 -16.51
CA PHE A 76 -3.32 2.47 -15.64
C PHE A 76 -3.08 3.97 -15.54
N HIS A 77 -4.11 4.76 -15.86
CA HIS A 77 -4.01 6.23 -15.94
C HIS A 77 -4.43 6.96 -14.65
N GLY A 78 -5.00 6.24 -13.67
CA GLY A 78 -5.35 6.77 -12.36
C GLY A 78 -4.15 6.92 -11.42
N LYS A 79 -4.41 7.20 -10.13
CA LYS A 79 -3.33 7.29 -9.14
C LYS A 79 -2.84 5.89 -8.73
N ILE A 80 -1.53 5.72 -8.62
CA ILE A 80 -0.92 4.47 -8.17
C ILE A 80 -0.28 4.69 -6.81
N TYR A 81 -0.63 3.86 -5.85
CA TYR A 81 0.00 3.77 -4.55
C TYR A 81 0.65 2.41 -4.37
N ILE A 82 1.79 2.36 -3.70
CA ILE A 82 2.40 1.10 -3.27
C ILE A 82 2.05 0.84 -1.82
N MET A 83 1.56 -0.35 -1.49
CA MET A 83 1.40 -0.81 -0.11
C MET A 83 2.44 -1.89 0.18
N THR A 84 3.27 -1.67 1.19
CA THR A 84 4.38 -2.57 1.52
C THR A 84 4.80 -2.42 2.97
N TYR A 85 5.90 -3.09 3.35
CA TYR A 85 6.46 -3.11 4.68
C TYR A 85 7.80 -2.35 4.73
N ALA A 86 8.12 -1.79 5.89
CA ALA A 86 9.34 -1.03 6.14
C ALA A 86 10.59 -1.80 5.71
N ASN A 87 10.63 -3.11 5.97
CA ASN A 87 11.78 -3.96 5.65
C ASN A 87 12.08 -4.01 4.15
N ILE A 88 11.04 -4.11 3.30
CA ILE A 88 11.18 -4.10 1.83
C ILE A 88 11.82 -2.80 1.34
N VAL A 89 11.50 -1.69 2.01
CA VAL A 89 12.03 -0.36 1.68
C VAL A 89 13.44 -0.14 2.25
N TYR A 90 13.70 -0.62 3.47
CA TYR A 90 14.97 -0.45 4.17
C TYR A 90 16.08 -1.34 3.61
N GLY A 91 15.78 -2.59 3.25
CA GLY A 91 16.77 -3.57 2.78
C GLY A 91 17.68 -3.05 1.66
N PRO A 92 17.14 -2.56 0.53
CA PRO A 92 17.94 -1.95 -0.54
C PRO A 92 18.41 -0.51 -0.23
N GLY A 93 17.91 0.08 0.86
CA GLY A 93 18.06 1.48 1.23
C GLY A 93 16.92 2.36 0.68
N VAL A 94 16.33 3.20 1.53
CA VAL A 94 15.10 3.96 1.20
C VAL A 94 15.23 4.81 -0.07
N GLU A 95 16.38 5.46 -0.28
CA GLU A 95 16.61 6.28 -1.47
C GLU A 95 16.72 5.42 -2.75
N ASN A 96 17.39 4.26 -2.66
CA ASN A 96 17.50 3.34 -3.78
C ASN A 96 16.15 2.72 -4.11
N PHE A 97 15.37 2.36 -3.09
CA PHE A 97 14.00 1.89 -3.26
C PHE A 97 13.13 2.94 -3.96
N ALA A 98 13.12 4.18 -3.47
CA ALA A 98 12.32 5.26 -4.05
C ALA A 98 12.65 5.52 -5.54
N LYS A 99 13.93 5.45 -5.93
CA LYS A 99 14.35 5.58 -7.35
C LYS A 99 13.76 4.49 -8.25
N ARG A 100 13.59 3.28 -7.72
CA ARG A 100 13.09 2.11 -8.47
C ARG A 100 11.59 2.17 -8.74
N LEU A 101 10.82 2.97 -8.00
CA LEU A 101 9.35 2.98 -8.12
C LEU A 101 8.83 3.73 -9.34
N GLY A 102 9.64 4.58 -9.98
CA GLY A 102 9.17 5.47 -11.04
C GLY A 102 8.13 6.49 -10.54
N ALA A 103 7.15 6.82 -11.39
CA ALA A 103 6.12 7.79 -11.08
C ALA A 103 4.92 7.14 -10.37
N ILE A 104 4.91 7.18 -9.04
CA ILE A 104 3.75 6.80 -8.21
C ILE A 104 3.27 7.98 -7.38
N SER A 105 2.01 7.96 -6.96
CA SER A 105 1.41 9.03 -6.14
C SER A 105 1.81 8.93 -4.68
N GLY A 106 1.98 7.72 -4.15
CA GLY A 106 2.37 7.54 -2.76
C GLY A 106 2.72 6.11 -2.37
N ILE A 107 3.17 5.97 -1.13
CA ILE A 107 3.53 4.71 -0.50
C ILE A 107 2.85 4.60 0.87
N ILE A 108 2.34 3.42 1.16
CA ILE A 108 1.71 3.01 2.41
C ILE A 108 2.66 1.98 3.03
N LEU A 109 3.14 2.27 4.24
CA LEU A 109 3.99 1.37 5.02
C LEU A 109 3.18 0.78 6.17
N ALA A 110 2.72 -0.47 5.99
CA ALA A 110 1.70 -1.08 6.86
C ALA A 110 2.16 -1.26 8.32
N ASP A 111 3.47 -1.40 8.54
CA ASP A 111 4.12 -1.64 9.83
C ASP A 111 4.77 -0.38 10.44
N VAL A 112 4.64 0.79 9.81
CA VAL A 112 5.28 2.03 10.28
C VAL A 112 4.29 2.91 11.02
N PRO A 113 4.46 3.14 12.33
CA PRO A 113 3.60 4.05 13.08
C PRO A 113 3.82 5.50 12.65
N LEU A 114 2.80 6.34 12.84
CA LEU A 114 2.80 7.76 12.44
C LEU A 114 4.05 8.53 12.90
N ARG A 115 4.56 8.21 14.10
CA ARG A 115 5.73 8.88 14.69
C ARG A 115 7.02 8.60 13.92
N GLU A 116 7.12 7.44 13.29
CA GLU A 116 8.29 6.98 12.53
C GLU A 116 8.19 7.28 11.04
N ALA A 117 6.98 7.53 10.52
CA ALA A 117 6.73 7.88 9.11
C ALA A 117 7.60 9.05 8.60
N ARG A 118 7.93 10.02 9.48
CA ARG A 118 8.80 11.16 9.18
C ARG A 118 10.17 10.77 8.62
N PHE A 119 10.72 9.61 9.04
CA PHE A 119 11.99 9.11 8.53
C PHE A 119 11.92 8.86 7.02
N PHE A 120 10.86 8.18 6.56
CA PHE A 120 10.63 7.84 5.16
C PHE A 120 10.21 9.07 4.35
N GLU A 121 9.36 9.93 4.91
CA GLU A 121 8.85 11.14 4.25
C GLU A 121 9.96 12.05 3.72
N LYS A 122 11.05 12.20 4.48
CA LYS A 122 12.19 13.04 4.07
C LYS A 122 12.78 12.59 2.74
N THR A 123 12.85 11.28 2.52
CA THR A 123 13.40 10.68 1.31
C THR A 123 12.37 10.67 0.18
N PHE A 124 11.18 10.11 0.41
CA PHE A 124 10.14 10.01 -0.62
C PHE A 124 9.67 11.38 -1.15
N LYS A 125 9.70 12.44 -0.31
CA LYS A 125 9.41 13.82 -0.75
C LYS A 125 10.30 14.27 -1.91
N LYS A 126 11.57 13.86 -1.95
CA LYS A 126 12.49 14.24 -3.04
C LYS A 126 12.07 13.67 -4.40
N TYR A 127 11.31 12.58 -4.37
CA TYR A 127 10.81 11.86 -5.53
C TYR A 127 9.35 12.20 -5.86
N GLY A 128 8.74 13.15 -5.14
CA GLY A 128 7.33 13.49 -5.32
C GLY A 128 6.35 12.42 -4.80
N ILE A 129 6.83 11.45 -4.03
CA ILE A 129 6.02 10.34 -3.51
C ILE A 129 5.51 10.73 -2.12
N ALA A 130 4.18 10.70 -1.93
CA ALA A 130 3.58 10.92 -0.62
C ALA A 130 3.71 9.66 0.25
N VAL A 131 4.11 9.81 1.52
CA VAL A 131 3.95 8.73 2.50
C VAL A 131 2.54 8.86 3.08
N ILE A 132 1.70 7.87 2.82
CA ILE A 132 0.31 7.83 3.26
C ILE A 132 0.29 7.37 4.72
N ARG A 133 -0.50 8.08 5.53
CA ARG A 133 -0.53 7.90 6.98
C ARG A 133 -1.81 7.21 7.40
N PHE A 134 -1.69 6.35 8.41
CA PHE A 134 -2.82 5.70 9.03
C PHE A 134 -3.40 6.52 10.18
N LEU A 135 -4.73 6.52 10.27
CA LEU A 135 -5.46 6.82 11.50
C LEU A 135 -6.38 5.64 11.83
N THR A 136 -6.71 5.51 13.10
CA THR A 136 -7.59 4.47 13.65
C THR A 136 -8.57 5.12 14.63
N PRO A 137 -9.67 4.46 15.02
CA PRO A 137 -10.57 4.94 16.07
C PRO A 137 -9.87 5.24 17.41
N GLN A 138 -8.71 4.66 17.67
CA GLN A 138 -7.92 4.87 18.89
C GLN A 138 -6.86 5.97 18.76
N SER A 139 -6.78 6.62 17.59
CA SER A 139 -5.82 7.70 17.40
C SER A 139 -6.12 8.84 18.36
N ARG A 140 -5.13 9.23 19.16
CA ARG A 140 -5.25 10.37 20.07
C ARG A 140 -5.36 11.66 19.27
N ASP A 141 -6.01 12.68 19.82
CA ASP A 141 -6.15 13.99 19.18
C ASP A 141 -4.81 14.54 18.68
N GLU A 142 -3.74 14.37 19.45
CA GLU A 142 -2.38 14.75 19.06
C GLU A 142 -1.89 14.02 17.79
N ASP A 143 -2.20 12.72 17.68
CA ASP A 143 -1.80 11.88 16.55
C ASP A 143 -2.66 12.24 15.31
N ILE A 144 -3.95 12.60 15.50
CA ILE A 144 -4.82 13.13 14.44
C ILE A 144 -4.28 14.46 13.90
N ASP A 145 -3.99 15.42 14.78
CA ASP A 145 -3.41 16.72 14.43
C ASP A 145 -2.09 16.58 13.68
N ASN A 146 -1.23 15.68 14.16
CA ASN A 146 0.05 15.39 13.53
C ASN A 146 -0.14 14.77 12.14
N ALA A 147 -1.09 13.85 11.98
CA ALA A 147 -1.41 13.24 10.70
C ALA A 147 -1.88 14.31 9.71
N LEU A 148 -2.88 15.12 10.08
CA LEU A 148 -3.46 16.17 9.24
C LEU A 148 -2.42 17.20 8.76
N LYS A 149 -1.47 17.59 9.61
CA LYS A 149 -0.42 18.58 9.26
C LYS A 149 0.58 18.08 8.21
N GLY A 150 0.78 16.77 8.09
CA GLY A 150 1.80 16.21 7.19
C GLY A 150 1.24 15.37 6.04
N THR A 151 -0.06 15.08 6.01
CA THR A 151 -0.71 14.38 4.90
C THR A 151 -0.63 15.21 3.62
N ARG A 152 -0.29 14.54 2.50
CA ARG A 152 -0.20 15.17 1.18
C ARG A 152 -1.20 14.68 0.15
N ASP A 153 -1.98 13.64 0.45
CA ASP A 153 -2.98 13.11 -0.49
C ASP A 153 -4.25 12.70 0.24
N PHE A 154 -4.19 11.61 1.02
CA PHE A 154 -5.28 11.16 1.87
C PHE A 154 -4.75 10.54 3.17
N ILE A 155 -5.65 10.34 4.13
CA ILE A 155 -5.40 9.57 5.34
C ILE A 155 -6.07 8.21 5.16
N TYR A 156 -5.32 7.14 5.37
CA TYR A 156 -5.86 5.80 5.38
C TYR A 156 -6.49 5.54 6.76
N PHE A 157 -7.82 5.59 6.85
CA PHE A 157 -8.52 5.31 8.11
C PHE A 157 -8.84 3.82 8.21
N VAL A 158 -8.22 3.12 9.16
CA VAL A 158 -8.50 1.71 9.43
C VAL A 158 -9.66 1.64 10.41
N SER A 159 -10.85 1.31 9.90
CA SER A 159 -12.10 1.39 10.67
C SER A 159 -12.32 0.26 11.66
N LYS A 160 -11.51 -0.81 11.65
CA LYS A 160 -11.70 -1.99 12.52
C LYS A 160 -10.41 -2.38 13.25
N ARG A 161 -10.55 -2.94 14.46
CA ARG A 161 -9.51 -3.75 15.12
C ARG A 161 -9.39 -5.13 14.46
N GLY A 162 -8.32 -5.39 13.71
CA GLY A 162 -8.06 -6.71 13.13
C GLY A 162 -7.16 -6.67 11.88
N THR A 163 -6.70 -7.84 11.42
CA THR A 163 -5.91 -8.00 10.20
C THR A 163 -6.78 -7.88 8.94
N THR A 164 -6.20 -7.37 7.86
CA THR A 164 -6.89 -7.20 6.57
C THR A 164 -7.20 -8.57 5.94
N GLY A 165 -8.48 -8.98 5.90
CA GLY A 165 -8.91 -10.24 5.27
C GLY A 165 -9.44 -11.33 6.21
N GLY A 166 -9.55 -11.05 7.52
CA GLY A 166 -10.28 -11.90 8.47
C GLY A 166 -11.81 -11.70 8.45
N GLU A 167 -12.56 -12.46 9.26
CA GLU A 167 -14.02 -12.31 9.38
C GLU A 167 -14.46 -10.88 9.73
N PHE A 168 -15.46 -10.37 9.03
CA PHE A 168 -16.05 -9.05 9.28
C PHE A 168 -16.99 -9.09 10.51
N SER A 169 -16.43 -8.88 11.70
CA SER A 169 -17.17 -8.48 12.90
C SER A 169 -16.78 -7.06 13.33
N LEU A 170 -17.75 -6.16 13.50
CA LEU A 170 -17.51 -4.86 14.16
C LEU A 170 -17.67 -5.07 15.67
N ASP A 171 -16.65 -4.75 16.45
CA ASP A 171 -16.77 -4.73 17.92
C ASP A 171 -17.72 -3.61 18.38
N GLU A 172 -18.28 -3.73 19.59
CA GLU A 172 -19.28 -2.77 20.10
C GLU A 172 -18.74 -1.34 20.22
N GLU A 173 -17.43 -1.19 20.50
CA GLU A 173 -16.75 0.12 20.56
C GLU A 173 -16.64 0.79 19.19
N THR A 174 -16.46 0.01 18.12
CA THR A 174 -16.39 0.52 16.74
C THR A 174 -17.77 0.88 16.18
N ARG A 175 -18.85 0.35 16.78
CA ARG A 175 -20.24 0.62 16.37
C ARG A 175 -20.82 1.90 16.97
N ALA A 176 -20.23 2.42 18.05
CA ALA A 176 -20.69 3.59 18.79
C ALA A 176 -20.14 4.89 18.19
#